data_AF-A0AAP6HFZ9-F1
#
_entry.id   AF-A0AAP6HFZ9-F1
#
_cell.length_a   1.000
_cell.length_b   1.000
_cell.length_c   1.000
_cell.angle_alpha   90.00
_cell.angle_beta   90.00
_cell.angle_gamma   90.00
#
_symmetry.space_group_name_H-M   'P 1'
#
loop_
_entity.id
_entity.type
_entity.pdbx_description
1 polymer ?
#
loop_
_entity_poly.entity_id
_entity_poly.type
_entity_poly.pdbx_seq_one_letter_code
_entity_poly.pdbx_strand_id
1 'polypeptide(L)'
;MKLFENYKVVKTTEYAFLIEAFVEEMDKKIQFWLPKAKVEENDNTLSVEQETWDKKLEELKNPPAEEYVWLYIYEYEEMEKAYKIILSASLQKISLNPWAFLPKSQVAEIEELPQDAEDGKFRIKVKKWLWEKTLDSVTEHQLEFFNKDKEDENKFSWKDFELHTKVEE
;
A
#
# COMPACT_ATOMS: atom_id res chain seq x y z
N MET A 1 6.57 11.37 -29.19
CA MET A 1 7.41 10.51 -28.33
C MET A 1 8.22 11.43 -27.45
N LYS A 2 8.34 11.13 -26.16
CA LYS A 2 9.24 11.85 -25.26
C LYS A 2 10.57 11.13 -25.21
N LEU A 3 11.66 11.88 -25.30
CA LEU A 3 13.02 11.36 -25.23
C LEU A 3 13.68 11.88 -23.94
N PHE A 4 14.36 10.99 -23.24
CA PHE A 4 15.22 11.34 -22.11
C PHE A 4 16.66 10.98 -22.46
N GLU A 5 17.52 12.00 -22.59
CA GLU A 5 18.95 11.83 -22.91
C GLU A 5 19.82 11.80 -21.64
N ASN A 6 19.35 12.40 -20.55
CA ASN A 6 20.05 12.47 -19.28
C ASN A 6 19.18 11.89 -18.16
N TYR A 7 19.03 10.56 -18.17
CA TYR A 7 18.31 9.83 -17.13
C TYR A 7 19.25 8.87 -16.40
N LYS A 8 18.90 8.54 -15.15
CA LYS A 8 19.57 7.51 -14.36
C LYS A 8 18.55 6.47 -13.96
N VAL A 9 18.81 5.20 -14.25
CA VAL A 9 18.02 4.10 -13.71
C VAL A 9 18.39 3.93 -12.23
N VAL A 10 17.43 4.16 -11.34
CA VAL A 10 17.58 4.02 -9.88
C VAL A 10 17.26 2.59 -9.45
N LYS A 11 16.19 2.02 -10.02
CA LYS A 11 15.74 0.66 -9.72
C LYS A 11 15.05 0.06 -10.94
N THR A 12 15.17 -1.25 -11.10
CA THR A 12 14.50 -2.01 -12.15
C THR A 12 13.68 -3.13 -11.51
N THR A 13 12.43 -3.29 -11.94
CA THR A 13 11.58 -4.45 -11.62
C THR A 13 11.36 -5.29 -12.87
N GLU A 14 10.62 -6.40 -12.74
CA GLU A 14 10.21 -7.20 -13.91
C GLU A 14 9.44 -6.35 -14.95
N TYR A 15 8.59 -5.43 -14.49
CA TYR A 15 7.64 -4.70 -15.33
C TYR A 15 7.99 -3.22 -15.57
N ALA A 16 8.86 -2.60 -14.76
CA ALA A 16 9.07 -1.16 -14.80
C ALA A 16 10.51 -0.73 -14.46
N PHE A 17 10.86 0.48 -14.87
CA PHE A 17 12.06 1.20 -14.48
C PHE A 17 11.68 2.37 -13.58
N LEU A 18 12.35 2.50 -12.44
CA LEU A 18 12.38 3.75 -11.68
C LEU A 18 13.55 4.55 -12.23
N ILE A 19 13.25 5.64 -12.92
CA ILE A 19 14.26 6.54 -13.46
C ILE A 19 14.27 7.85 -12.70
N GLU A 20 15.43 8.48 -12.65
CA GLU A 20 15.62 9.86 -12.26
C GLU A 20 15.97 10.65 -13.51
N ALA A 21 15.11 11.60 -13.90
CA ALA A 21 15.32 12.42 -15.09
C ALA A 21 14.90 13.87 -14.82
N PHE A 22 15.47 14.80 -15.58
CA PHE A 22 14.99 16.17 -15.62
C PHE A 22 13.73 16.25 -16.48
N VAL A 23 12.66 16.82 -15.93
CA VAL A 23 11.37 16.99 -16.60
C VAL A 23 11.20 18.46 -16.92
N GLU A 24 11.43 18.82 -18.19
CA GLU A 24 11.39 20.19 -18.70
C GLU A 24 10.07 20.89 -18.40
N GLU A 25 8.96 20.17 -18.53
CA GLU A 25 7.60 20.67 -18.32
C GLU A 25 7.29 21.01 -16.85
N MET A 26 8.19 20.66 -15.92
CA MET A 26 8.10 20.93 -14.48
C MET A 26 9.34 21.65 -13.94
N ASP A 27 10.33 21.92 -14.80
CA ASP A 27 11.62 22.54 -14.46
C ASP A 27 12.31 21.92 -13.22
N LYS A 28 12.28 20.58 -13.10
CA LYS A 28 12.89 19.89 -11.95
C LYS A 28 13.34 18.47 -12.28
N LYS A 29 14.31 17.99 -11.51
CA LYS A 29 14.71 16.58 -11.50
C LYS A 29 13.78 15.80 -10.59
N ILE A 30 13.19 14.72 -11.10
CA ILE A 30 12.22 13.90 -10.37
C ILE A 30 12.44 12.41 -10.64
N GLN A 31 12.12 11.59 -9.64
CA GLN A 31 12.12 10.13 -9.76
C GLN A 31 10.72 9.63 -10.04
N PHE A 32 10.55 8.80 -11.07
CA PHE A 32 9.25 8.25 -11.45
C PHE A 32 9.38 6.89 -12.16
N TRP A 33 8.31 6.11 -12.08
CA TRP A 33 8.23 4.80 -12.69
C TRP A 33 7.76 4.89 -14.15
N LEU A 34 8.41 4.13 -15.04
CA LEU A 34 8.00 3.92 -16.42
C LEU A 34 7.85 2.42 -16.71
N PRO A 35 6.76 1.99 -17.36
CA PRO A 35 6.54 0.60 -17.70
C PRO A 35 7.44 0.17 -18.87
N LYS A 36 8.18 -0.92 -18.71
CA LYS A 36 9.13 -1.44 -19.73
C LYS A 36 8.48 -1.66 -21.09
N ALA A 37 7.23 -2.15 -21.09
CA ALA A 37 6.49 -2.43 -22.31
C ALA A 37 6.19 -1.18 -23.17
N LYS A 38 6.34 0.03 -22.61
CA LYS A 38 6.08 1.31 -23.29
C LYS A 38 7.33 2.17 -23.46
N VAL A 39 8.49 1.56 -23.22
CA VAL A 39 9.79 2.23 -23.23
C VAL A 39 10.72 1.51 -24.18
N GLU A 40 11.36 2.26 -25.07
CA GLU A 40 12.45 1.78 -25.90
C GLU A 40 13.75 2.42 -25.40
N GLU A 41 14.73 1.57 -25.06
CA GLU A 41 16.07 1.98 -24.62
C GLU A 41 17.05 1.79 -25.77
N ASN A 42 17.71 2.86 -26.20
CA ASN A 42 18.74 2.82 -27.25
C ASN A 42 19.98 3.57 -26.77
N ASP A 43 21.10 2.87 -26.56
CA ASP A 43 22.50 3.26 -26.26
C ASP A 43 22.79 4.39 -25.24
N ASN A 44 21.93 5.39 -25.06
CA ASN A 44 21.89 6.40 -24.00
C ASN A 44 20.56 7.22 -23.96
N THR A 45 19.55 6.84 -24.74
CA THR A 45 18.27 7.56 -24.83
C THR A 45 17.13 6.63 -24.43
N LEU A 46 16.23 7.15 -23.60
CA LEU A 46 15.00 6.47 -23.21
C LEU A 46 13.84 7.12 -23.95
N SER A 47 13.21 6.37 -24.86
CA SER A 47 12.07 6.80 -25.63
C SER A 47 10.77 6.27 -25.02
N VAL A 48 9.82 7.18 -24.78
CA VAL A 48 8.50 6.87 -24.24
C VAL A 48 7.45 7.29 -25.24
N GLU A 49 6.46 6.42 -25.48
CA GLU A 49 5.28 6.74 -26.27
C GLU A 49 4.62 8.04 -25.76
N GLN A 50 4.23 8.94 -26.67
CA GLN A 50 3.72 10.27 -26.27
C GLN A 50 2.50 10.18 -25.36
N GLU A 51 1.54 9.30 -25.68
CA GLU A 51 0.34 9.11 -24.87
C GLU A 51 0.68 8.63 -23.45
N THR A 52 1.68 7.75 -23.33
CA THR A 52 2.16 7.27 -22.02
C THR A 52 2.83 8.40 -21.24
N TRP A 53 3.62 9.25 -21.92
CA TRP A 53 4.26 10.41 -21.31
C TRP A 53 3.25 11.46 -20.86
N ASP A 54 2.26 11.81 -21.69
CA ASP A 54 1.27 12.85 -21.36
C ASP A 54 0.48 12.46 -20.10
N LYS A 55 0.04 11.19 -20.00
CA LYS A 55 -0.58 10.64 -18.79
C LYS A 55 0.36 10.70 -17.59
N LYS A 56 1.62 10.28 -17.76
CA LYS A 56 2.62 10.32 -16.68
C LYS A 56 2.90 11.77 -16.24
N LEU A 57 2.97 12.72 -17.15
CA LEU A 57 3.20 14.12 -16.86
C LEU A 57 2.02 14.74 -16.10
N GLU A 58 0.80 14.36 -16.46
CA GLU A 58 -0.40 14.74 -15.71
C GLU A 58 -0.36 14.19 -14.29
N GLU A 59 -0.01 12.90 -14.11
CA GLU A 59 0.21 12.30 -12.78
C GLU A 59 1.32 13.00 -11.99
N LEU A 60 2.39 13.47 -12.65
CA LEU A 60 3.48 14.15 -11.96
C LEU A 60 3.12 15.58 -11.55
N LYS A 61 2.31 16.28 -12.37
CA LYS A 61 1.82 17.64 -12.09
C LYS A 61 0.70 17.64 -11.05
N ASN A 62 -0.20 16.67 -11.16
CA ASN A 62 -1.33 16.45 -10.27
C ASN A 62 -1.18 15.04 -9.70
N PRO A 63 -0.29 14.83 -8.71
CA PRO A 63 -0.19 13.55 -8.04
C PRO A 63 -1.60 13.15 -7.58
N PRO A 64 -2.05 11.92 -7.87
CA PRO A 64 -3.36 11.47 -7.42
C PRO A 64 -3.45 11.71 -5.92
N ALA A 65 -4.57 12.26 -5.48
CA ALA A 65 -4.80 12.47 -4.06
C ALA A 65 -4.57 11.12 -3.36
N GLU A 66 -3.61 11.09 -2.44
CA GLU A 66 -3.38 9.88 -1.67
C GLU A 66 -4.61 9.69 -0.78
N GLU A 67 -5.40 8.65 -1.06
CA GLU A 67 -6.50 8.26 -0.20
C GLU A 67 -5.92 7.68 1.09
N TYR A 68 -6.35 8.24 2.21
CA TYR A 68 -5.99 7.79 3.54
C TYR A 68 -7.21 7.19 4.21
N VAL A 69 -6.97 6.23 5.10
CA VAL A 69 -7.99 5.71 6.01
C VAL A 69 -7.49 5.84 7.44
N TRP A 70 -8.42 6.09 8.35
CA TRP A 70 -8.20 6.01 9.78
C TRP A 70 -8.54 4.63 10.29
N LEU A 71 -7.57 3.97 10.90
CA LEU A 71 -7.73 2.69 11.56
C LEU A 71 -7.84 2.89 13.06
N TYR A 72 -8.95 2.48 13.65
CA TYR A 72 -9.16 2.57 15.09
C TYR A 72 -8.72 1.28 15.76
N ILE A 73 -7.67 1.36 16.56
CA ILE A 73 -7.03 0.19 17.17
C ILE A 73 -6.94 0.34 18.69
N TYR A 74 -6.93 -0.79 19.38
CA TYR A 74 -6.78 -0.81 20.83
C TYR A 74 -5.32 -0.86 21.25
N GLU A 75 -4.49 -1.57 20.49
CA GLU A 75 -3.11 -1.84 20.84
C GLU A 75 -2.22 -1.82 19.57
N TYR A 76 -1.07 -1.18 19.70
CA TYR A 76 0.04 -1.33 18.77
C TYR A 76 1.37 -1.40 19.52
N GLU A 77 2.35 -1.98 18.88
CA GLU A 77 3.73 -2.05 19.35
C GLU A 77 4.63 -1.30 18.35
N GLU A 78 5.41 -0.35 18.86
CA GLU A 78 6.39 0.37 18.05
C GLU A 78 7.66 -0.46 17.91
N MET A 79 8.06 -0.73 16.66
CA MET A 79 9.32 -1.40 16.33
C MET A 79 10.27 -0.42 15.62
N GLU A 80 11.48 -0.84 15.30
CA GLU A 80 12.50 0.04 14.68
C GLU A 80 12.00 0.67 13.35
N LYS A 81 11.41 -0.13 12.46
CA LYS A 81 11.02 0.28 11.09
C LYS A 81 9.52 0.18 10.79
N ALA A 82 8.74 -0.35 11.72
CA ALA A 82 7.32 -0.60 11.54
C ALA A 82 6.57 -0.42 12.86
N TYR A 83 5.25 -0.29 12.75
CA TYR A 83 4.31 -0.51 13.85
C TYR A 83 3.68 -1.87 13.67
N LYS A 84 3.62 -2.67 14.73
CA LYS A 84 2.82 -3.89 14.76
C LYS A 84 1.47 -3.54 15.35
N ILE A 85 0.42 -3.58 14.55
CA ILE A 85 -0.94 -3.32 15.01
C ILE A 85 -1.63 -4.64 15.34
N ILE A 86 -2.45 -4.64 16.40
CA ILE A 86 -3.31 -5.76 16.74
C ILE A 86 -4.74 -5.38 16.33
N LEU A 87 -5.31 -6.19 15.45
CA LEU A 87 -6.65 -6.02 14.91
C LEU A 87 -7.62 -6.90 15.70
N SER A 88 -8.88 -6.48 15.74
CA SER A 88 -9.98 -7.30 16.27
C SER A 88 -10.77 -7.84 15.09
N ALA A 89 -10.87 -9.17 14.99
CA ALA A 89 -11.61 -9.84 13.94
C ALA A 89 -12.34 -11.06 14.50
N SER A 90 -13.25 -11.61 13.71
CA SER A 90 -13.82 -12.93 13.95
C SER A 90 -13.84 -13.76 12.69
N LEU A 91 -13.75 -15.07 12.87
CA LEU A 91 -13.99 -16.06 11.83
C LEU A 91 -15.25 -16.83 12.22
N GLN A 92 -16.38 -16.46 11.61
CA GLN A 92 -17.74 -16.83 12.02
C GLN A 92 -18.09 -16.49 13.48
N LYS A 93 -17.68 -17.35 14.42
CA LYS A 93 -17.94 -17.22 15.87
C LYS A 93 -16.65 -17.30 16.70
N ILE A 94 -15.51 -17.46 16.04
CA ILE A 94 -14.21 -17.54 16.69
C ILE A 94 -13.65 -16.13 16.74
N SER A 95 -13.49 -15.56 17.94
CA SER A 95 -12.82 -14.27 18.11
C SER A 95 -11.32 -14.44 17.86
N LEU A 96 -10.76 -13.55 17.05
CA LEU A 96 -9.37 -13.54 16.62
C LEU A 96 -8.75 -12.17 16.88
N ASN A 97 -7.47 -12.18 17.25
CA ASN A 97 -6.65 -10.97 17.34
C ASN A 97 -5.49 -11.05 16.35
N PRO A 98 -5.76 -10.99 15.03
CA PRO A 98 -4.69 -11.00 14.05
C PRO A 98 -3.84 -9.73 14.21
N TRP A 99 -2.59 -9.81 13.79
CA TRP A 99 -1.68 -8.67 13.82
C TRP A 99 -1.10 -8.41 12.44
N ALA A 100 -0.72 -7.16 12.19
CA ALA A 100 -0.13 -6.74 10.94
C ALA A 100 1.01 -5.75 11.15
N PHE A 101 1.93 -5.69 10.19
CA PHE A 101 3.02 -4.71 10.19
C PHE A 101 2.72 -3.54 9.25
N LEU A 102 2.74 -2.33 9.78
CA LEU A 102 2.66 -1.08 9.03
C LEU A 102 4.04 -0.41 9.01
N PRO A 103 4.68 -0.23 7.84
CA PRO A 103 5.95 0.49 7.76
C PRO A 103 5.80 1.93 8.22
N LYS A 104 6.71 2.42 9.08
CA LYS A 104 6.63 3.80 9.62
C LYS A 104 6.59 4.86 8.51
N SER A 105 7.29 4.63 7.42
CA SER A 105 7.32 5.52 6.24
C SER A 105 5.97 5.68 5.51
N GLN A 106 5.00 4.81 5.80
CA GLN A 106 3.68 4.81 5.15
C GLN A 106 2.55 5.16 6.11
N VAL A 107 2.87 5.39 7.39
CA VAL A 107 1.94 5.93 8.38
C VAL A 107 2.05 7.45 8.35
N ALA A 108 0.93 8.12 8.11
CA ALA A 108 0.88 9.58 8.09
C ALA A 108 0.77 10.15 9.50
N GLU A 109 -0.03 9.52 10.36
CA GLU A 109 -0.36 10.07 11.68
C GLU A 109 -0.77 8.95 12.64
N ILE A 110 -0.47 9.13 13.92
CA ILE A 110 -0.94 8.29 15.02
C ILE A 110 -1.43 9.24 16.11
N GLU A 111 -2.66 9.02 16.57
CA GLU A 111 -3.24 9.78 17.66
C GLU A 111 -3.78 8.85 18.74
N GLU A 112 -3.60 9.24 20.00
CA GLU A 112 -4.28 8.62 21.14
C GLU A 112 -5.67 9.25 21.31
N LEU A 113 -6.68 8.41 21.40
CA LEU A 113 -8.07 8.81 21.57
C LEU A 113 -8.39 9.00 23.06
N PRO A 114 -9.41 9.82 23.40
CA PRO A 114 -9.91 9.92 24.75
C PRO A 114 -10.27 8.54 25.35
N GLN A 115 -10.11 8.38 26.66
CA GLN A 115 -10.34 7.09 27.36
C GLN A 115 -11.76 6.53 27.20
N ASP A 116 -12.72 7.35 26.80
CA ASP A 116 -14.14 7.07 26.59
C ASP A 116 -14.50 6.71 25.14
N ALA A 117 -13.52 6.60 24.24
CA ALA A 117 -13.76 6.16 22.87
C ALA A 117 -14.11 4.65 22.83
N GLU A 118 -15.35 4.32 22.46
CA GLU A 118 -15.82 2.93 22.28
C GLU A 118 -15.14 2.22 21.10
N ASP A 119 -14.59 2.99 20.16
CA ASP A 119 -14.07 2.46 18.88
C ASP A 119 -12.59 2.06 18.94
N GLY A 120 -11.86 2.42 20.00
CA GLY A 120 -10.43 2.12 20.14
C GLY A 120 -9.69 3.12 21.03
N LYS A 121 -8.42 2.83 21.32
CA LYS A 121 -7.54 3.72 22.12
C LYS A 121 -6.67 4.60 21.24
N PHE A 122 -6.41 4.19 20.01
CA PHE A 122 -5.58 4.93 19.07
C PHE A 122 -6.24 4.94 17.70
N ARG A 123 -6.00 5.99 16.94
CA ARG A 123 -6.30 6.02 15.50
C ARG A 123 -5.01 6.22 14.71
N ILE A 124 -4.84 5.42 13.66
CA ILE A 124 -3.68 5.47 12.77
C ILE A 124 -4.15 5.85 11.37
N LYS A 125 -3.56 6.90 10.80
CA LYS A 125 -3.79 7.31 9.43
C LYS A 125 -2.79 6.63 8.50
N VAL A 126 -3.30 5.81 7.58
CA VAL A 126 -2.47 5.10 6.59
C VAL A 126 -3.05 5.23 5.19
N LYS A 127 -2.22 5.00 4.17
CA LYS A 127 -2.69 4.97 2.78
C LYS A 127 -3.68 3.82 2.58
N LYS A 128 -4.82 4.09 1.95
CA LYS A 128 -5.90 3.10 1.74
C LYS A 128 -5.41 1.84 1.04
N TRP A 129 -4.68 1.98 -0.07
CA TRP A 129 -4.13 0.84 -0.81
C TRP A 129 -3.19 -0.04 0.03
N LEU A 130 -2.48 0.55 1.00
CA LEU A 130 -1.60 -0.20 1.90
C LEU A 130 -2.45 -1.00 2.88
N TRP A 131 -3.50 -0.37 3.41
CA TRP A 131 -4.43 -1.04 4.30
C TRP A 131 -5.14 -2.22 3.64
N GLU A 132 -5.67 -2.03 2.43
CA GLU A 132 -6.31 -3.10 1.65
C GLU A 132 -5.39 -4.31 1.48
N LYS A 133 -4.15 -4.09 1.02
CA LYS A 133 -3.15 -5.16 0.90
C LYS A 133 -2.81 -5.83 2.22
N THR A 134 -2.79 -5.05 3.30
CA THR A 134 -2.49 -5.56 4.64
C THR A 134 -3.62 -6.47 5.11
N LEU A 135 -4.87 -6.07 4.91
CA LEU A 135 -6.05 -6.84 5.25
C LEU A 135 -6.12 -8.15 4.44
N ASP A 136 -5.86 -8.08 3.13
CA ASP A 136 -5.77 -9.25 2.25
C ASP A 136 -4.78 -10.29 2.80
N SER A 137 -3.54 -9.84 3.07
CA SER A 137 -2.50 -10.71 3.59
C SER A 137 -2.82 -11.28 4.98
N VAL A 138 -3.42 -10.47 5.87
CA VAL A 138 -3.80 -10.93 7.22
C VAL A 138 -4.84 -12.04 7.13
N THR A 139 -5.90 -11.81 6.36
CA THR A 139 -7.00 -12.76 6.25
C THR A 139 -6.55 -14.04 5.55
N GLU A 140 -5.74 -13.95 4.48
CA GLU A 140 -5.15 -15.13 3.83
C GLU A 140 -4.38 -16.00 4.84
N HIS A 141 -3.49 -15.40 5.64
CA HIS A 141 -2.74 -16.14 6.66
C HIS A 141 -3.65 -16.78 7.72
N GLN A 142 -4.71 -16.08 8.16
CA GLN A 142 -5.67 -16.66 9.10
C GLN A 142 -6.41 -17.84 8.48
N LEU A 143 -6.92 -17.68 7.26
CA LEU A 143 -7.62 -18.74 6.55
C LEU A 143 -6.73 -19.95 6.30
N GLU A 144 -5.47 -19.76 5.88
CA GLU A 144 -4.49 -20.84 5.74
C GLU A 144 -4.29 -21.60 7.05
N PHE A 145 -4.14 -20.87 8.17
CA PHE A 145 -3.98 -21.48 9.49
C PHE A 145 -5.20 -22.32 9.89
N PHE A 146 -6.42 -21.79 9.75
CA PHE A 146 -7.63 -22.49 10.15
C PHE A 146 -8.10 -23.59 9.19
N ASN A 147 -7.65 -23.54 7.92
CA ASN A 147 -8.00 -24.51 6.89
C ASN A 147 -6.97 -25.62 6.71
N LYS A 148 -5.81 -25.53 7.37
CA LYS A 148 -4.67 -26.45 7.18
C LYS A 148 -5.05 -27.94 7.27
N ASP A 149 -5.92 -28.28 8.23
CA ASP A 149 -6.32 -29.67 8.52
C ASP A 149 -7.80 -29.95 8.19
N LYS A 150 -8.43 -29.09 7.36
CA LYS A 150 -9.84 -29.22 6.99
C LYS A 150 -10.03 -29.75 5.58
N GLU A 151 -11.02 -30.64 5.42
CA GLU A 151 -11.53 -31.03 4.10
C GLU A 151 -12.15 -29.83 3.38
N ASP A 152 -12.08 -29.80 2.04
CA ASP A 152 -12.45 -28.65 1.21
C ASP A 152 -13.87 -28.13 1.47
N GLU A 153 -14.83 -29.00 1.77
CA GLU A 153 -16.23 -28.63 2.08
C GLU A 153 -16.39 -27.88 3.41
N ASN A 154 -15.40 -27.96 4.30
CA ASN A 154 -15.41 -27.37 5.65
C ASN A 154 -14.45 -26.19 5.80
N LYS A 155 -13.74 -25.81 4.72
CA LYS A 155 -12.80 -24.70 4.72
C LYS A 155 -13.55 -23.38 4.88
N PHE A 156 -13.02 -22.53 5.73
CA PHE A 156 -13.44 -21.14 5.85
C PHE A 156 -13.04 -20.35 4.61
N SER A 157 -13.87 -19.40 4.24
CA SER A 157 -13.65 -18.48 3.12
C SER A 157 -13.47 -17.06 3.62
N TRP A 158 -13.10 -16.16 2.71
CA TRP A 158 -13.04 -14.72 2.99
C TRP A 158 -14.35 -14.17 3.59
N LYS A 159 -15.51 -14.70 3.16
CA LYS A 159 -16.83 -14.24 3.64
C LYS A 159 -17.09 -14.61 5.10
N ASP A 160 -16.36 -15.58 5.63
CA ASP A 160 -16.46 -15.99 7.02
C ASP A 160 -15.64 -15.09 7.95
N PHE A 161 -14.75 -14.26 7.38
CA PHE A 161 -13.90 -13.34 8.12
C PHE A 161 -14.59 -11.97 8.26
N GLU A 162 -14.77 -11.53 9.49
CA GLU A 162 -15.35 -10.24 9.83
C GLU A 162 -14.32 -9.41 10.61
N LEU A 163 -13.96 -8.24 10.07
CA LEU A 163 -13.12 -7.29 10.76
C LEU A 163 -13.98 -6.39 11.66
N HIS A 164 -13.67 -6.35 12.95
CA HIS A 164 -14.34 -5.47 13.91
C HIS A 164 -13.59 -4.16 14.16
N THR A 165 -12.32 -4.08 13.73
CA THR A 165 -11.58 -2.82 13.69
C THR A 165 -12.31 -1.81 12.81
N LYS A 166 -12.70 -0.67 13.39
CA LYS A 166 -13.36 0.42 12.66
C LYS A 166 -12.38 1.09 11.69
N VAL A 167 -12.86 1.36 10.49
CA VAL A 167 -12.13 2.03 9.41
C VAL A 167 -12.97 3.20 8.92
N GLU A 168 -12.37 4.38 8.80
CA GLU A 168 -13.01 5.60 8.30
C GLU A 168 -12.20 6.16 7.13
N GLU A 169 -12.88 6.51 6.02
CA GLU A 169 -12.28 7.06 4.79
C GLU A 169 -12.19 8.59 4.80
#